data_AF-A0A536X7S2-F1
#
_entry.id   AF-A0A536X7S2-F1
#
_cell.length_a   1.000
_cell.length_b   1.000
_cell.length_c   1.000
_cell.angle_alpha   90.00
_cell.angle_beta   90.00
_cell.angle_gamma   90.00
#
_symmetry.space_group_name_H-M   'P 1'
#
loop_
_entity.id
_entity.type
_entity.pdbx_description
1 polymer ?
#
loop_
_entity_poly.entity_id
_entity_poly.type
_entity_poly.pdbx_seq_one_letter_code
_entity_poly.pdbx_strand_id
1 'polypeptide(L)'
;MTGDPLSRADTGRKRLVIEGWRFLPHSYALVAASHCLCLLRRGDIELRFADLPYYYDAWRRTRGILPADDETALAAVPSPESNFTPDATFTMRPESPDFSAPRFGRKFVFGTAEYRVLKTRNRSGLRSAGQLPETLSVVTPSLWPALAYQRFGFPRERI
;
A
#
# COMPACT_ATOMS: atom_id res chain seq x y z
N MET A 1 15.11 17.02 43.99
CA MET A 1 15.15 16.02 42.89
C MET A 1 13.98 16.29 41.98
N THR A 2 14.22 17.15 40.98
CA THR A 2 13.27 17.52 39.95
C THR A 2 13.22 16.40 38.90
N GLY A 3 12.06 15.74 38.78
CA GLY A 3 11.80 14.79 37.71
C GLY A 3 11.71 15.51 36.36
N ASP A 4 12.44 15.00 35.38
CA ASP A 4 12.48 15.49 34.01
C ASP A 4 11.16 15.12 33.27
N PRO A 5 10.42 16.09 32.69
CA PRO A 5 9.17 15.83 31.98
C PRO A 5 9.35 15.50 30.48
N LEU A 6 10.53 15.03 30.05
CA LEU A 6 10.76 14.63 28.66
C LEU A 6 11.17 13.16 28.55
N SER A 7 10.21 12.27 28.83
CA SER A 7 10.19 10.97 28.16
C SER A 7 9.94 11.21 26.68
N ARG A 8 11.02 11.49 25.93
CA ARG A 8 11.04 11.31 24.49
C ARG A 8 10.74 9.84 24.24
N ALA A 9 9.52 9.56 23.79
CA ALA A 9 9.19 8.27 23.23
C ALA A 9 10.32 7.88 22.26
N ASP A 10 10.90 6.71 22.49
CA ASP A 10 11.69 6.00 21.50
C ASP A 10 10.80 5.89 20.25
N THR A 11 10.95 6.83 19.31
CA THR A 11 10.15 6.85 18.09
C THR A 11 10.80 5.87 17.13
N GLY A 12 10.75 4.59 17.53
CA GLY A 12 11.24 3.47 16.74
C GLY A 12 10.76 3.60 15.31
N ARG A 13 11.67 3.30 14.39
CA ARG A 13 11.45 3.36 12.94
C ARG A 13 10.15 2.62 12.59
N LYS A 14 9.23 3.28 11.88
CA LYS A 14 7.94 2.67 11.50
C LYS A 14 8.16 1.54 10.52
N ARG A 15 7.49 0.41 10.69
CA ARG A 15 7.66 -0.79 9.87
C ARG A 15 6.52 -0.90 8.85
N LEU A 16 6.85 -0.86 7.56
CA LEU A 16 5.88 -0.85 6.48
C LEU A 16 6.19 -1.96 5.47
N VAL A 17 5.18 -2.75 5.12
CA VAL A 17 5.20 -3.63 3.94
C VAL A 17 4.41 -2.97 2.82
N ILE A 18 5.00 -2.87 1.63
CA ILE A 18 4.23 -2.64 0.40
C ILE A 18 4.04 -3.98 -0.30
N GLU A 19 2.81 -4.29 -0.71
CA GLU A 19 2.51 -5.46 -1.53
C GLU A 19 2.14 -5.02 -2.93
N GLY A 20 2.72 -5.64 -3.96
CA GLY A 20 2.39 -5.27 -5.32
C GLY A 20 3.33 -5.87 -6.35
N TRP A 21 3.43 -5.19 -7.48
CA TRP A 21 4.42 -5.48 -8.50
C TRP A 21 5.49 -4.40 -8.54
N ARG A 22 6.73 -4.78 -8.86
CA ARG A 22 7.83 -3.87 -9.18
C ARG A 22 8.50 -4.32 -10.48
N PHE A 23 9.19 -3.38 -11.13
CA PHE A 23 9.85 -3.61 -12.42
C PHE A 23 8.88 -4.10 -13.50
N LEU A 24 7.69 -3.53 -13.58
CA LEU A 24 6.69 -3.86 -14.60
C LEU A 24 6.16 -2.56 -15.20
N PRO A 25 6.04 -2.41 -16.53
CA PRO A 25 5.48 -1.22 -17.17
C PRO A 25 3.96 -1.21 -17.03
N HIS A 26 3.48 -1.16 -15.79
CA HIS A 26 2.07 -1.17 -15.42
C HIS A 26 1.81 -0.08 -14.38
N SER A 27 0.69 0.64 -14.50
CA SER A 27 0.38 1.81 -13.67
C SER A 27 0.51 1.53 -12.16
N TYR A 28 -0.07 0.43 -11.66
CA TYR A 28 0.05 0.05 -10.25
C TYR A 28 1.48 -0.25 -9.81
N ALA A 29 2.31 -0.83 -10.68
CA ALA A 29 3.72 -1.09 -10.37
C ALA A 29 4.53 0.22 -10.31
N LEU A 30 4.21 1.18 -11.18
CA LEU A 30 4.82 2.51 -11.17
C LEU A 30 4.43 3.30 -9.92
N VAL A 31 3.16 3.25 -9.50
CA VAL A 31 2.69 3.87 -8.25
C VAL A 31 3.38 3.21 -7.05
N ALA A 32 3.49 1.89 -7.01
CA ALA A 32 4.21 1.17 -5.96
C ALA A 32 5.68 1.60 -5.87
N ALA A 33 6.37 1.61 -7.01
CA ALA A 33 7.75 2.08 -7.10
C ALA A 33 7.91 3.53 -6.62
N SER A 34 7.03 4.44 -7.08
CA SER A 34 7.06 5.84 -6.65
C SER A 34 6.87 5.98 -5.14
N HIS A 35 5.94 5.23 -4.54
CA HIS A 35 5.76 5.23 -3.09
C HIS A 35 7.02 4.71 -2.38
N CYS A 36 7.59 3.58 -2.80
CA CYS A 36 8.84 3.05 -2.23
C CYS A 36 9.96 4.09 -2.26
N LEU A 37 10.21 4.71 -3.40
CA LEU A 37 11.28 5.70 -3.57
C LEU A 37 11.06 6.94 -2.67
N CYS A 38 9.82 7.42 -2.58
CA CYS A 38 9.48 8.50 -1.64
C CYS A 38 9.73 8.10 -0.18
N LEU A 39 9.34 6.89 0.21
CA LEU A 39 9.48 6.40 1.59
C LEU A 39 10.94 6.16 1.97
N LEU A 40 11.76 5.63 1.05
CA LEU A 40 13.20 5.46 1.25
C LEU A 40 13.89 6.80 1.55
N ARG A 41 13.46 7.90 0.93
CA ARG A 41 14.00 9.25 1.19
C ARG A 41 13.63 9.82 2.56
N ARG A 42 12.58 9.32 3.22
CA ARG A 42 12.17 9.84 4.53
C ARG A 42 13.11 9.42 5.67
N GLY A 43 13.74 8.25 5.54
CA GLY A 43 14.68 7.71 6.54
C GLY A 43 14.04 7.15 7.83
N ASP A 44 12.79 7.48 8.13
CA ASP A 44 12.06 7.08 9.35
C ASP A 44 11.24 5.79 9.21
N ILE A 45 11.33 5.11 8.06
CA ILE A 45 10.55 3.91 7.73
C ILE A 45 11.47 2.73 7.41
N GLU A 46 11.26 1.62 8.11
CA GLU A 46 11.78 0.32 7.75
C GLU A 46 10.84 -0.29 6.70
N LEU A 47 11.25 -0.20 5.43
CA LEU A 47 10.44 -0.65 4.30
C LEU A 47 10.75 -2.11 3.93
N ARG A 48 9.70 -2.87 3.64
CA ARG A 48 9.76 -4.18 2.98
C ARG A 48 8.83 -4.20 1.77
N PHE A 49 9.13 -5.05 0.79
CA PHE A 49 8.30 -5.22 -0.40
C PHE A 49 7.94 -6.69 -0.62
N ALA A 50 6.64 -6.99 -0.59
CA ALA A 50 6.12 -8.30 -0.95
C ALA A 50 5.71 -8.31 -2.44
N ASP A 51 6.52 -8.98 -3.26
CA ASP A 51 6.22 -9.22 -4.67
C ASP A 51 4.98 -10.14 -4.78
N LEU A 52 3.94 -9.67 -5.48
CA LEU A 52 2.73 -10.45 -5.74
C LEU A 52 2.81 -11.22 -7.07
N PRO A 53 2.08 -12.34 -7.21
CA PRO A 53 1.93 -13.02 -8.49
C PRO A 53 1.44 -12.06 -9.57
N TYR A 54 1.95 -12.19 -10.79
CA TYR A 54 1.45 -11.43 -11.93
C TYR A 54 0.06 -11.89 -12.32
N TYR A 55 -0.71 -10.98 -12.90
CA TYR A 55 -2.04 -11.30 -13.41
C TYR A 55 -1.97 -12.18 -14.67
N TYR A 56 -1.05 -11.86 -15.58
CA TYR A 56 -0.81 -12.65 -16.78
C TYR A 56 0.54 -13.34 -16.69
N ASP A 57 0.59 -14.64 -16.99
CA ASP A 57 1.81 -15.45 -16.94
C ASP A 57 2.90 -14.96 -17.91
N ALA A 58 2.50 -14.28 -18.99
CA ALA A 58 3.40 -13.69 -19.97
C ALA A 58 4.11 -12.45 -19.45
N TRP A 59 3.65 -11.85 -18.34
CA TRP A 59 4.31 -10.68 -17.77
C TRP A 59 5.67 -11.04 -17.19
N ARG A 60 6.62 -10.13 -17.39
CA ARG A 60 8.02 -10.28 -17.00
C ARG A 60 8.54 -8.98 -16.41
N ARG A 61 9.47 -9.13 -15.47
CA ARG A 61 10.24 -7.99 -14.97
C ARG A 61 10.97 -7.33 -16.14
N THR A 62 10.86 -6.02 -16.22
CA THR A 62 11.47 -5.17 -17.25
C THR A 62 12.32 -4.12 -16.56
N ARG A 63 13.50 -3.84 -17.12
CA ARG A 63 14.46 -2.84 -16.65
C ARG A 63 14.43 -1.60 -17.55
N GLY A 64 14.98 -0.51 -17.06
CA GLY A 64 14.98 0.77 -17.78
C GLY A 64 13.60 1.45 -17.79
N ILE A 65 12.73 1.12 -16.83
CA ILE A 65 11.43 1.79 -16.65
C ILE A 65 11.61 3.07 -15.83
N LEU A 66 12.57 3.06 -14.89
CA LEU A 66 12.91 4.18 -14.02
C LEU A 66 14.37 4.60 -14.26
N PRO A 67 14.80 5.78 -13.77
CA PRO A 67 16.22 6.12 -13.71
C PRO A 67 17.04 5.01 -13.03
N ALA A 68 18.28 4.81 -13.48
CA ALA A 68 19.10 3.67 -13.03
C ALA A 68 19.33 3.64 -11.50
N ASP A 69 19.51 4.80 -10.89
CA ASP A 69 19.68 4.94 -9.43
C ASP A 69 18.40 4.57 -8.67
N ASP A 70 17.24 4.96 -9.21
CA ASP A 70 15.93 4.61 -8.65
C ASP A 70 15.66 3.10 -8.77
N GLU A 71 15.98 2.48 -9.91
CA GLU A 71 15.86 1.02 -10.05
C GLU A 71 16.78 0.28 -9.07
N THR A 72 17.99 0.79 -8.85
CA THR A 72 18.96 0.24 -7.90
C THR A 72 18.43 0.34 -6.46
N ALA A 73 17.94 1.52 -6.07
CA ALA A 73 17.36 1.74 -4.74
C ALA A 73 16.11 0.87 -4.51
N LEU A 74 15.22 0.76 -5.50
CA LEU A 74 14.04 -0.10 -5.43
C LEU A 74 14.39 -1.59 -5.38
N ALA A 75 15.44 -2.01 -6.08
CA ALA A 75 15.91 -3.40 -6.06
C ALA A 75 16.48 -3.78 -4.69
N ALA A 76 17.10 -2.83 -4.00
CA ALA A 76 17.66 -3.01 -2.66
C ALA A 76 16.59 -3.13 -1.55
N VAL A 77 15.32 -2.82 -1.82
CA VAL A 77 14.24 -3.02 -0.84
C VAL A 77 14.04 -4.53 -0.62
N PRO A 78 14.23 -5.05 0.62
CA PRO A 78 14.15 -6.46 0.89
C PRO A 78 12.69 -6.94 0.95
N SER A 79 12.49 -8.23 0.69
CA SER A 79 11.23 -8.90 0.98
C SER A 79 11.03 -9.05 2.49
N PRO A 80 9.78 -9.02 2.99
CA PRO A 80 9.53 -9.19 4.42
C PRO A 80 9.94 -10.59 4.87
N GLU A 81 10.70 -10.66 5.95
CA GLU A 81 11.05 -11.91 6.62
C GLU A 81 9.80 -12.53 7.28
N SER A 82 9.80 -13.84 7.54
CA SER A 82 8.63 -14.53 8.11
C SER A 82 8.25 -14.05 9.52
N ASN A 83 9.21 -13.49 10.27
CA ASN A 83 9.03 -12.88 11.58
C ASN A 83 8.91 -11.35 11.52
N PHE A 84 8.79 -10.76 10.32
CA PHE A 84 8.57 -9.33 10.16
C PHE A 84 7.15 -8.95 10.59
N THR A 85 7.04 -8.06 11.56
CA THR A 85 5.76 -7.58 12.11
C THR A 85 5.56 -6.12 11.73
N PRO A 86 4.83 -5.81 10.65
CA PRO A 86 4.61 -4.43 10.23
C PRO A 86 3.66 -3.67 11.15
N ASP A 87 3.91 -2.37 11.31
CA ASP A 87 2.92 -1.41 11.83
C ASP A 87 1.81 -1.16 10.79
N ALA A 88 2.15 -1.25 9.50
CA ALA A 88 1.20 -1.14 8.42
C ALA A 88 1.58 -1.95 7.18
N THR A 89 0.56 -2.36 6.41
CA THR A 89 0.69 -2.93 5.08
C THR A 89 -0.03 -2.05 4.07
N PHE A 90 0.62 -1.66 2.98
CA PHE A 90 0.00 -0.93 1.87
C PHE A 90 -0.06 -1.82 0.63
N THR A 91 -1.25 -2.27 0.26
CA THR A 91 -1.45 -3.23 -0.82
C THR A 91 -1.88 -2.55 -2.11
N MET A 92 -1.17 -2.86 -3.20
CA MET A 92 -1.40 -2.34 -4.55
C MET A 92 -1.85 -3.47 -5.48
N ARG A 93 -3.10 -3.90 -5.27
CA ARG A 93 -3.78 -4.91 -6.10
C ARG A 93 -4.79 -4.23 -7.01
N PRO A 94 -4.55 -4.13 -8.33
CA PRO A 94 -5.48 -3.46 -9.25
C PRO A 94 -6.81 -4.20 -9.36
N GLU A 95 -6.73 -5.52 -9.37
CA GLU A 95 -7.87 -6.41 -9.49
C GLU A 95 -8.08 -7.13 -8.17
N SER A 96 -9.32 -7.15 -7.69
CA SER A 96 -9.70 -7.82 -6.44
C SER A 96 -8.87 -7.35 -5.23
N PRO A 97 -8.95 -6.05 -4.87
CA PRO A 97 -8.28 -5.53 -3.68
C PRO A 97 -8.58 -6.37 -2.43
N ASP A 98 -7.58 -6.62 -1.59
CA ASP A 98 -7.77 -7.40 -0.38
C ASP A 98 -8.33 -6.52 0.75
N PHE A 99 -9.62 -6.69 1.04
CA PHE A 99 -10.32 -6.00 2.15
C PHE A 99 -10.37 -6.81 3.45
N SER A 100 -9.64 -7.93 3.56
CA SER A 100 -9.54 -8.67 4.82
C SER A 100 -8.80 -7.85 5.89
N ALA A 101 -9.08 -8.14 7.16
CA ALA A 101 -8.32 -7.54 8.26
C ALA A 101 -6.84 -7.95 8.16
N PRO A 102 -5.89 -7.01 8.36
CA PRO A 102 -4.47 -7.37 8.43
C PRO A 102 -4.19 -8.24 9.66
N ARG A 103 -3.20 -9.12 9.54
CA ARG A 103 -2.68 -9.89 10.68
C ARG A 103 -2.03 -9.00 11.74
N PHE A 104 -1.39 -7.92 11.32
CA PHE A 104 -0.67 -6.97 12.17
C PHE A 104 -0.96 -5.53 11.74
N GLY A 105 -1.04 -4.62 12.71
CA GLY A 105 -1.11 -3.19 12.45
C GLY A 105 -2.31 -2.76 11.61
N ARG A 106 -2.07 -1.78 10.72
CA ARG A 106 -3.09 -1.23 9.81
C ARG A 106 -2.92 -1.74 8.38
N LYS A 107 -4.00 -1.76 7.60
CA LYS A 107 -3.96 -2.03 6.16
C LYS A 107 -4.39 -0.79 5.39
N PHE A 108 -3.63 -0.43 4.38
CA PHE A 108 -3.98 0.55 3.38
C PHE A 108 -4.17 -0.17 2.05
N VAL A 109 -5.23 0.15 1.32
CA VAL A 109 -5.55 -0.49 0.03
C VAL A 109 -5.58 0.57 -1.05
N PHE A 110 -4.72 0.46 -2.06
CA PHE A 110 -4.73 1.42 -3.17
C PHE A 110 -5.91 1.14 -4.12
N GLY A 111 -6.77 2.15 -4.30
CA GLY A 111 -8.01 2.03 -5.06
C GLY A 111 -8.15 3.12 -6.12
N THR A 112 -8.37 2.73 -7.37
CA THR A 112 -8.55 3.67 -8.50
C THR A 112 -9.99 3.80 -8.98
N ALA A 113 -10.91 2.92 -8.55
CA ALA A 113 -12.34 2.89 -8.93
C ALA A 113 -12.64 3.62 -10.25
N GLU A 114 -12.14 3.07 -11.36
CA GLU A 114 -12.13 3.73 -12.65
C GLU A 114 -13.54 4.19 -13.07
N TYR A 115 -13.60 5.31 -13.80
CA TYR A 115 -14.86 5.95 -14.19
C TYR A 115 -15.78 6.32 -13.01
N ARG A 116 -15.23 6.34 -11.78
CA ARG A 116 -15.94 6.52 -10.52
C ARG A 116 -16.98 5.43 -10.25
N VAL A 117 -16.74 4.22 -10.76
CA VAL A 117 -17.62 3.07 -10.54
C VAL A 117 -16.87 2.02 -9.75
N LEU A 118 -17.39 1.67 -8.57
CA LEU A 118 -16.88 0.56 -7.78
C LEU A 118 -17.48 -0.75 -8.29
N LYS A 119 -16.88 -1.33 -9.33
CA LYS A 119 -17.36 -2.58 -9.96
C LYS A 119 -17.24 -3.76 -8.99
N THR A 120 -17.97 -4.84 -9.24
CA THR A 120 -17.96 -6.07 -8.41
C THR A 120 -16.55 -6.58 -8.12
N ARG A 121 -15.64 -6.59 -9.11
CA ARG A 121 -14.25 -6.99 -8.92
C ARG A 121 -13.49 -6.04 -7.98
N ASN A 122 -13.78 -4.73 -8.00
CA ASN A 122 -13.15 -3.76 -7.09
C ASN A 122 -13.75 -3.77 -5.68
N ARG A 123 -14.92 -4.41 -5.49
CA ARG A 123 -15.53 -4.62 -4.17
C ARG A 123 -14.98 -5.84 -3.45
N SER A 124 -14.38 -6.79 -4.17
CA SER A 124 -13.86 -8.04 -3.61
C SER A 124 -14.85 -8.76 -2.68
N GLY A 125 -16.12 -8.80 -3.09
CA GLY A 125 -17.19 -9.44 -2.32
C GLY A 125 -17.88 -8.57 -1.26
N LEU A 126 -17.40 -7.34 -1.00
CA LEU A 126 -18.11 -6.40 -0.14
C LEU A 126 -19.51 -6.11 -0.69
N ARG A 127 -20.51 -6.28 0.17
CA ARG A 127 -21.92 -5.96 -0.08
C ARG A 127 -22.26 -4.56 0.43
N SER A 128 -21.57 -4.11 1.47
CA SER A 128 -21.67 -2.75 2.01
C SER A 128 -20.34 -2.30 2.60
N ALA A 129 -20.16 -0.98 2.75
CA ALA A 129 -18.97 -0.41 3.38
C ALA A 129 -18.82 -0.78 4.87
N GLY A 130 -19.92 -1.08 5.57
CA GLY A 130 -19.89 -1.50 6.99
C GLY A 130 -19.19 -2.83 7.23
N GLN A 131 -18.85 -3.58 6.18
CA GLN A 131 -18.05 -4.80 6.28
C GLN A 131 -16.54 -4.53 6.27
N LEU A 132 -16.11 -3.27 6.13
CA LEU A 132 -14.70 -2.90 6.08
C LEU A 132 -14.08 -2.93 7.49
N PRO A 133 -13.04 -3.75 7.75
CA PRO A 133 -12.41 -3.82 9.07
C PRO A 133 -11.88 -2.46 9.53
N GLU A 134 -12.08 -2.05 10.79
CA GLU A 134 -11.64 -0.72 11.30
C GLU A 134 -10.15 -0.41 11.12
N THR A 135 -9.32 -1.44 11.05
CA THR A 135 -7.87 -1.32 10.81
C THR A 135 -7.50 -1.05 9.35
N LEU A 136 -8.48 -0.95 8.45
CA LEU A 136 -8.28 -0.80 7.01
C LEU A 136 -8.71 0.59 6.51
N SER A 137 -7.87 1.24 5.70
CA SER A 137 -8.26 2.44 4.95
C SER A 137 -7.98 2.26 3.46
N VAL A 138 -8.81 2.86 2.62
CA VAL A 138 -8.51 2.98 1.19
C VAL A 138 -7.59 4.17 1.00
N VAL A 139 -6.69 4.09 0.03
CA VAL A 139 -5.89 5.22 -0.44
C VAL A 139 -6.18 5.37 -1.91
N THR A 140 -6.55 6.58 -2.32
CA THR A 140 -6.90 6.87 -3.70
C THR A 140 -5.95 7.90 -4.31
N PRO A 141 -5.70 7.87 -5.63
CA PRO A 141 -4.76 8.82 -6.25
C PRO A 141 -5.33 10.24 -6.37
N SER A 142 -6.64 10.42 -6.17
CA SER A 142 -7.29 11.74 -6.16
C SER A 142 -8.71 11.64 -5.61
N LEU A 143 -9.38 12.78 -5.48
CA LEU A 143 -10.80 12.83 -5.09
C LEU A 143 -11.73 12.14 -6.09
N TRP A 144 -11.36 12.05 -7.37
CA TRP A 144 -12.23 11.49 -8.41
C TRP A 144 -12.64 10.04 -8.12
N PRO A 145 -11.71 9.09 -7.92
CA PRO A 145 -12.06 7.72 -7.53
C PRO A 145 -12.55 7.60 -6.09
N ALA A 146 -12.12 8.47 -5.17
CA ALA A 146 -12.62 8.49 -3.79
C ALA A 146 -14.15 8.60 -3.74
N LEU A 147 -14.75 9.41 -4.62
CA LEU A 147 -16.20 9.58 -4.71
C LEU A 147 -16.96 8.26 -4.97
N ALA A 148 -16.33 7.27 -5.63
CA ALA A 148 -16.95 5.97 -5.86
C ALA A 148 -17.06 5.17 -4.55
N TYR A 149 -15.99 5.16 -3.75
CA TYR A 149 -15.97 4.54 -2.43
C TYR A 149 -16.94 5.23 -1.47
N GLN A 150 -16.99 6.57 -1.49
CA GLN A 150 -17.94 7.34 -0.69
C GLN A 150 -19.40 7.02 -1.04
N ARG A 151 -19.75 6.95 -2.33
CA ARG A 151 -21.11 6.55 -2.76
C ARG A 151 -21.47 5.12 -2.35
N PHE A 152 -20.48 4.23 -2.28
CA PHE A 152 -20.67 2.87 -1.77
C PHE A 152 -20.81 2.82 -0.23
N GLY A 153 -20.54 3.93 0.46
CA GLY A 153 -20.75 4.11 1.89
C GLY A 153 -19.48 4.14 2.74
N PHE A 154 -18.28 4.17 2.13
CA PHE A 154 -17.05 4.28 2.90
C PHE A 154 -16.99 5.67 3.58
N PRO A 155 -16.61 5.75 4.86
CA PRO A 155 -16.46 7.04 5.53
C PRO A 155 -15.25 7.80 4.98
N ARG A 156 -15.35 9.13 4.86
CA ARG A 156 -14.38 9.96 4.13
C ARG A 156 -12.98 9.89 4.73
N GLU A 157 -12.88 9.81 6.04
CA GLU A 157 -11.64 9.70 6.81
C GLU A 157 -10.94 8.35 6.64
N ARG A 158 -11.57 7.39 5.96
CA ARG A 158 -11.00 6.07 5.64
C ARG A 158 -10.76 5.86 4.14
N ILE A 159 -10.68 6.94 3.34
CA ILE A 159 -10.42 6.94 1.88
C ILE A 159 -9.28 7.91 1.52
#